data_AF-R7SRY8-F1
#
_entry.id   AF-R7SRY8-F1
#
_cell.length_a   1.000
_cell.length_b   1.000
_cell.length_c   1.000
_cell.angle_alpha   90.00
_cell.angle_beta   90.00
_cell.angle_gamma   90.00
#
_symmetry.space_group_name_H-M   'P 1'
#
loop_
_entity.id
_entity.type
_entity.pdbx_description
1 polymer ?
#
loop_
_entity_poly.entity_id
_entity_poly.type
_entity_poly.pdbx_seq_one_letter_code
_entity_poly.pdbx_strand_id
1 'polypeptide(L)'
;DNHLWFDDGNLILVAGNVEFCIYMGPLINSSPVFRDMLSLPQPTSDGESYACPVVQVPDHPNDIRCILQSLIFGNDLRFVAEHPSFDTISSIARMGHEYQIYNAVKYALTYLRCYYPSDYAGWKQNKRGAPNFRPAHSIGVMNLARLTQTSDIMPAAFWICCNLDIDHLQAGFKRNDGTVETLSRTDLVNVLIARQELA
;
A
#
# COMPACT_ATOMS: atom_id res chain seq x y z
N ASP A 1 -13.17 15.05 -5.85
CA ASP A 1 -13.18 15.37 -4.42
C ASP A 1 -13.31 14.12 -3.59
N ASN A 2 -12.27 13.83 -2.81
CA ASN A 2 -12.08 12.59 -2.05
C ASN A 2 -12.11 12.87 -0.53
N HIS A 3 -12.96 13.81 -0.10
CA HIS A 3 -13.12 14.10 1.31
C HIS A 3 -13.90 12.95 1.95
N LEU A 4 -13.21 12.11 2.72
CA LEU A 4 -13.82 11.08 3.55
C LEU A 4 -14.40 11.75 4.81
N TRP A 5 -15.47 12.49 4.60
CA TRP A 5 -16.22 13.19 5.63
C TRP A 5 -17.70 12.87 5.45
N PHE A 6 -18.24 12.05 6.34
CA PHE A 6 -19.67 11.75 6.42
C PHE A 6 -20.27 12.58 7.55
N ASP A 7 -21.30 13.38 7.25
CA ASP A 7 -21.93 14.28 8.21
C ASP A 7 -22.56 13.54 9.41
N ASP A 8 -22.91 12.27 9.22
CA ASP A 8 -23.45 11.34 10.22
C ASP A 8 -22.41 10.26 10.65
N GLY A 9 -21.12 10.49 10.36
CA GLY A 9 -20.03 9.64 10.80
C GLY A 9 -19.96 9.55 12.33
N ASN A 10 -19.55 8.38 12.84
CA ASN A 10 -19.48 8.10 14.27
C ASN A 10 -18.05 7.83 14.78
N LEU A 11 -17.05 8.20 13.98
CA LEU A 11 -15.63 8.15 14.33
C LEU A 11 -14.88 9.24 13.55
N ILE A 12 -14.03 10.00 14.23
CA ILE A 12 -13.04 10.87 13.61
C ILE A 12 -11.67 10.19 13.71
N LEU A 13 -11.09 9.81 12.57
CA LEU A 13 -9.69 9.39 12.49
C LEU A 13 -8.83 10.58 12.11
N VAL A 14 -7.73 10.79 12.83
CA VAL A 14 -6.76 11.84 12.56
C VAL A 14 -5.44 11.22 12.18
N ALA A 15 -4.96 11.52 10.99
CA ALA A 15 -3.67 11.09 10.47
C ALA A 15 -2.85 12.33 10.14
N GLY A 16 -1.79 12.60 10.92
CA GLY A 16 -1.03 13.85 10.81
C GLY A 16 -1.92 15.08 11.02
N ASN A 17 -2.07 15.91 9.98
CA ASN A 17 -2.88 17.13 10.00
C ASN A 17 -4.22 16.99 9.25
N VAL A 18 -4.66 15.77 8.97
CA VAL A 18 -5.88 15.48 8.23
C VAL A 18 -6.83 14.67 9.09
N GLU A 19 -8.08 15.09 9.08
CA GLU A 19 -9.18 14.42 9.79
C GLU A 19 -10.10 13.72 8.78
N PHE A 20 -10.62 12.57 9.17
CA PHE A 20 -11.57 11.78 8.42
C PHE A 20 -12.76 11.45 9.32
N CYS A 21 -13.95 11.98 9.00
CA CYS A 21 -15.18 11.62 9.70
C CYS A 21 -15.83 10.44 8.97
N ILE A 22 -15.86 9.27 9.61
CA ILE A 22 -16.23 7.98 9.00
C ILE A 22 -17.08 7.12 9.95
N TYR A 23 -17.55 5.98 9.44
CA TYR A 23 -18.23 4.99 10.27
C TYR A 23 -17.25 3.95 10.81
N MET A 24 -17.33 3.69 12.12
CA MET A 24 -16.52 2.70 12.82
C MET A 24 -16.78 1.25 12.37
N GLY A 25 -18.03 0.93 12.02
CA GLY A 25 -18.47 -0.44 11.68
C GLY A 25 -17.62 -1.14 10.62
N PRO A 26 -17.44 -0.55 9.42
CA PRO A 26 -16.58 -1.12 8.38
C PRO A 26 -15.14 -1.41 8.84
N LEU A 27 -14.56 -0.57 9.70
CA LEU A 27 -13.19 -0.72 10.19
C LEU A 27 -13.07 -1.91 11.14
N ILE A 28 -13.90 -1.96 12.19
CA ILE A 28 -13.85 -3.04 13.20
C ILE A 28 -14.24 -4.41 12.62
N ASN A 29 -15.05 -4.43 11.57
CA ASN A 29 -15.44 -5.65 10.88
C ASN A 29 -14.32 -6.17 9.97
N SER A 30 -13.52 -5.28 9.40
CA SER A 30 -12.49 -5.63 8.42
C SER A 30 -11.09 -5.78 8.99
N SER A 31 -10.84 -5.21 10.18
CA SER A 31 -9.53 -5.17 10.82
C SER A 31 -9.65 -5.51 12.32
N PRO A 32 -9.00 -6.59 12.78
CA PRO A 32 -8.88 -6.85 14.22
C PRO A 32 -8.07 -5.75 14.91
N VAL A 33 -7.08 -5.15 14.24
CA VAL A 33 -6.28 -4.05 14.80
C VAL A 33 -7.14 -2.83 15.09
N PHE A 34 -7.99 -2.39 14.15
CA PHE A 34 -8.92 -1.30 14.41
C PHE A 34 -9.97 -1.68 15.46
N ARG A 35 -10.43 -2.94 15.49
CA ARG A 35 -11.35 -3.40 16.53
C ARG A 35 -10.74 -3.27 17.92
N ASP A 36 -9.52 -3.74 18.09
CA ASP A 36 -8.82 -3.68 19.38
C ASP A 36 -8.51 -2.23 19.75
N MET A 37 -7.97 -1.44 18.81
CA MET A 37 -7.69 0.00 18.99
C MET A 37 -8.92 0.78 19.45
N LEU A 38 -10.08 0.54 18.84
CA LEU A 38 -11.32 1.26 19.14
C LEU A 38 -12.10 0.67 20.32
N SER A 39 -11.69 -0.49 20.85
CA SER A 39 -12.26 -1.08 22.07
C SER A 39 -11.70 -0.45 23.36
N LEU A 40 -10.54 0.22 23.26
CA LEU A 40 -9.90 0.86 24.39
C LEU A 40 -10.64 2.13 24.80
N PRO A 41 -10.67 2.48 26.10
CA PRO A 41 -11.24 3.74 26.56
C PRO A 41 -10.50 4.90 25.89
N GLN A 42 -11.22 5.69 25.09
CA GLN A 42 -10.63 6.88 24.48
C GLN A 42 -10.59 8.01 25.51
N PRO A 43 -9.52 8.83 25.53
CA PRO A 43 -9.48 10.01 26.36
C PRO A 43 -10.61 10.95 25.91
N THR A 44 -11.69 11.02 26.69
CA THR A 44 -12.77 11.96 26.43
C THR A 44 -12.27 13.36 26.73
N SER A 45 -12.28 14.23 25.73
CA SER A 45 -12.25 15.66 25.95
C SER A 45 -13.46 16.03 26.80
N ASP A 46 -13.21 16.42 28.04
CA ASP A 46 -14.11 16.96 29.06
C ASP A 46 -15.63 16.91 28.76
N GLY A 47 -16.33 15.98 29.43
CA GLY A 47 -17.68 16.23 29.93
C GLY A 47 -18.89 15.91 29.04
N GLU A 48 -18.73 15.61 27.76
CA GLU A 48 -19.89 15.27 26.90
C GLU A 48 -19.94 13.78 26.54
N SER A 49 -20.88 13.07 27.18
CA SER A 49 -21.17 11.65 26.97
C SER A 49 -21.64 11.27 25.55
N TYR A 50 -21.67 12.24 24.61
CA TYR A 50 -22.17 12.11 23.24
C TYR A 50 -21.14 12.53 22.17
N ALA A 51 -19.91 12.88 22.55
CA ALA A 51 -18.91 13.32 21.58
C ALA A 51 -18.44 12.15 20.69
N CYS A 52 -18.39 12.39 19.37
CA CYS A 52 -17.85 11.46 18.38
C CYS A 52 -16.37 11.15 18.73
N PRO A 53 -15.97 9.87 18.90
CA PRO A 53 -14.62 9.52 19.31
C PRO A 53 -13.58 10.00 18.29
N VAL A 54 -12.45 10.53 18.79
CA VAL A 54 -11.35 11.05 17.98
C VAL A 54 -10.10 10.20 18.22
N VAL A 55 -9.62 9.52 17.18
CA VAL A 55 -8.47 8.61 17.26
C VAL A 55 -7.35 9.09 16.37
N GLN A 56 -6.18 9.27 16.96
CA GLN A 56 -4.95 9.59 16.26
C GLN A 56 -4.29 8.29 15.78
N VAL A 57 -3.93 8.23 14.50
CA VAL A 57 -3.11 7.17 13.90
C VAL A 57 -1.76 7.73 13.47
N PRO A 58 -0.66 6.97 13.59
CA PRO A 58 0.68 7.46 13.27
C PRO A 58 0.94 7.56 11.76
N ASP A 59 0.08 6.95 10.95
CA ASP A 59 0.27 6.78 9.52
C ASP A 59 0.12 8.08 8.72
N HIS A 60 0.70 8.07 7.52
CA HIS A 60 0.60 9.19 6.60
C HIS A 60 -0.86 9.35 6.09
N PRO A 61 -1.40 10.60 6.01
CA PRO A 61 -2.77 10.85 5.58
C PRO A 61 -3.17 10.20 4.26
N ASN A 62 -2.24 10.15 3.29
CA ASN A 62 -2.51 9.55 1.99
C ASN A 62 -2.67 8.02 2.07
N ASP A 63 -1.93 7.36 2.96
CA ASP A 63 -2.01 5.91 3.14
C ASP A 63 -3.33 5.53 3.81
N ILE A 64 -3.72 6.27 4.86
CA ILE A 64 -5.02 6.14 5.52
C ILE A 64 -6.17 6.40 4.55
N ARG A 65 -6.08 7.44 3.72
CA ARG A 65 -7.10 7.71 2.70
C ARG A 65 -7.27 6.53 1.74
N CYS A 66 -6.17 5.95 1.24
CA CYS A 66 -6.23 4.83 0.32
C CYS A 66 -6.90 3.59 0.94
N ILE A 67 -6.54 3.23 2.18
CA ILE A 67 -7.14 2.06 2.84
C ILE A 67 -8.60 2.30 3.21
N LEU A 68 -8.97 3.50 3.67
CA LEU A 68 -10.35 3.85 3.96
C LEU A 68 -11.22 3.82 2.70
N GLN A 69 -10.73 4.35 1.58
CA GLN A 69 -11.42 4.25 0.29
C GLN A 69 -11.66 2.79 -0.12
N SER A 70 -10.66 1.92 0.04
CA SER A 70 -10.79 0.48 -0.21
C SER A 70 -11.84 -0.20 0.67
N LEU A 71 -11.95 0.20 1.94
CA LEU A 71 -12.92 -0.36 2.88
C LEU A 71 -14.35 0.14 2.63
N ILE A 72 -14.51 1.42 2.29
CA ILE A 72 -15.81 2.09 2.17
C ILE A 72 -16.45 1.82 0.81
N PHE A 73 -15.71 1.98 -0.28
CA PHE A 73 -16.24 1.84 -1.64
C PHE A 73 -16.11 0.42 -2.21
N GLY A 74 -15.66 -0.51 -1.37
CA GLY A 74 -15.46 -1.92 -1.72
C GLY A 74 -14.09 -2.20 -2.31
N ASN A 75 -13.61 -3.44 -2.11
CA ASN A 75 -12.30 -3.92 -2.55
C ASN A 75 -12.24 -4.15 -4.09
N ASP A 76 -12.69 -3.21 -4.89
CA ASP A 76 -12.69 -3.27 -6.35
C ASP A 76 -11.96 -2.06 -6.96
N LEU A 77 -10.91 -2.35 -7.74
CA LEU A 77 -10.00 -1.38 -8.37
C LEU A 77 -10.76 -0.39 -9.24
N ARG A 78 -11.90 -0.82 -9.79
CA ARG A 78 -12.74 0.01 -10.63
C ARG A 78 -13.27 1.25 -9.92
N PHE A 79 -13.38 1.22 -8.58
CA PHE A 79 -13.78 2.40 -7.78
C PHE A 79 -12.60 3.28 -7.35
N VAL A 80 -11.36 2.80 -7.46
CA VAL A 80 -10.15 3.56 -7.11
C VAL A 80 -9.54 4.19 -8.37
N ALA A 81 -9.29 3.39 -9.41
CA ALA A 81 -8.95 3.77 -10.77
C ALA A 81 -8.77 2.50 -11.62
N GLU A 82 -9.12 2.54 -12.91
CA GLU A 82 -8.82 1.43 -13.85
C GLU A 82 -7.32 1.07 -13.87
N HIS A 83 -6.46 2.07 -13.67
CA HIS A 83 -5.01 1.93 -13.55
C HIS A 83 -4.49 2.73 -12.34
N PRO A 84 -4.50 2.15 -11.12
CA PRO A 84 -4.03 2.85 -9.93
C PRO A 84 -2.53 3.15 -10.00
N SER A 85 -2.11 4.20 -9.30
CA SER A 85 -0.69 4.52 -9.14
C SER A 85 0.03 3.48 -8.28
N PHE A 86 1.36 3.42 -8.37
CA PHE A 86 2.15 2.59 -7.46
C PHE A 86 1.90 2.97 -6.00
N ASP A 87 1.87 4.27 -5.68
CA ASP A 87 1.64 4.73 -4.32
C ASP A 87 0.32 4.18 -3.78
N THR A 88 -0.76 4.25 -4.55
CA THR A 88 -2.06 3.68 -4.17
C THR A 88 -1.98 2.18 -3.85
N ILE A 89 -1.36 1.38 -4.73
CA ILE A 89 -1.21 -0.07 -4.52
C ILE A 89 -0.31 -0.37 -3.32
N SER A 90 0.78 0.38 -3.16
CA SER A 90 1.70 0.25 -2.03
C SER A 90 1.02 0.61 -0.71
N SER A 91 0.28 1.72 -0.66
CA SER A 91 -0.51 2.14 0.50
C SER A 91 -1.50 1.06 0.92
N ILE A 92 -2.29 0.53 -0.02
CA ILE A 92 -3.29 -0.51 0.27
C ILE A 92 -2.62 -1.80 0.76
N ALA A 93 -1.52 -2.23 0.12
CA ALA A 93 -0.79 -3.43 0.54
C ALA A 93 -0.18 -3.29 1.94
N ARG A 94 0.48 -2.16 2.23
CA ARG A 94 1.18 -1.92 3.50
C ARG A 94 0.20 -1.70 4.64
N MET A 95 -0.78 -0.82 4.47
CA MET A 95 -1.83 -0.59 5.48
C MET A 95 -2.68 -1.84 5.69
N GLY A 96 -2.99 -2.57 4.62
CA GLY A 96 -3.68 -3.84 4.72
C GLY A 96 -2.89 -4.87 5.52
N HIS A 97 -1.57 -4.91 5.39
CA HIS A 97 -0.71 -5.79 6.17
C HIS A 97 -0.64 -5.33 7.65
N GLU A 98 -0.42 -4.04 7.89
CA GLU A 98 -0.28 -3.44 9.22
C GLU A 98 -1.56 -3.55 10.06
N TYR A 99 -2.70 -3.19 9.47
CA TYR A 99 -4.01 -3.28 10.10
C TYR A 99 -4.68 -4.65 9.94
N GLN A 100 -3.97 -5.64 9.39
CA GLN A 100 -4.48 -7.01 9.18
C GLN A 100 -5.79 -7.09 8.37
N ILE A 101 -5.94 -6.21 7.38
CA ILE A 101 -7.07 -6.19 6.43
C ILE A 101 -6.70 -7.12 5.26
N TYR A 102 -6.95 -8.42 5.43
CA TYR A 102 -6.57 -9.46 4.46
C TYR A 102 -7.04 -9.17 3.03
N ASN A 103 -8.27 -8.69 2.88
CA ASN A 103 -8.84 -8.42 1.55
C ASN A 103 -8.10 -7.28 0.83
N ALA A 104 -7.60 -6.27 1.54
CA ALA A 104 -6.81 -5.18 0.96
C ALA A 104 -5.45 -5.69 0.46
N VAL A 105 -4.78 -6.54 1.23
CA VAL A 105 -3.52 -7.18 0.80
C VAL A 105 -3.76 -8.06 -0.42
N LYS A 106 -4.76 -8.95 -0.36
CA LYS A 106 -5.14 -9.84 -1.46
C LYS A 106 -5.43 -9.07 -2.74
N TYR A 107 -6.16 -7.97 -2.61
CA TYR A 107 -6.49 -7.07 -3.71
C TYR A 107 -5.24 -6.48 -4.36
N ALA A 108 -4.35 -5.86 -3.58
CA ALA A 108 -3.14 -5.23 -4.10
C ALA A 108 -2.24 -6.24 -4.80
N LEU A 109 -2.10 -7.44 -4.24
CA LEU A 109 -1.32 -8.53 -4.83
C LEU A 109 -1.97 -9.09 -6.09
N THR A 110 -3.30 -9.17 -6.16
CA THR A 110 -4.00 -9.61 -7.37
C THR A 110 -3.73 -8.66 -8.53
N TYR A 111 -3.76 -7.34 -8.28
CA TYR A 111 -3.37 -6.35 -9.27
C TYR A 111 -1.91 -6.53 -9.72
N LEU A 112 -0.98 -6.67 -8.77
CA LEU A 112 0.44 -6.83 -9.08
C LEU A 112 0.69 -8.10 -9.90
N ARG A 113 0.03 -9.22 -9.60
CA ARG A 113 0.17 -10.47 -10.37
C ARG A 113 -0.21 -10.34 -11.84
N CYS A 114 -1.13 -9.44 -12.20
CA CYS A 114 -1.48 -9.21 -13.60
C CYS A 114 -0.31 -8.65 -14.43
N TYR A 115 0.63 -7.94 -13.78
CA TYR A 115 1.73 -7.24 -14.44
C TYR A 115 3.12 -7.73 -14.05
N TYR A 116 3.20 -8.49 -12.96
CA TYR A 116 4.40 -9.14 -12.44
C TYR A 116 4.16 -10.65 -12.33
N PRO A 117 4.01 -11.36 -13.46
CA PRO A 117 3.74 -12.79 -13.44
C PRO A 117 4.98 -13.60 -13.07
N SER A 118 4.76 -14.82 -12.58
CA SER A 118 5.82 -15.76 -12.21
C SER A 118 6.42 -16.52 -13.40
N ASP A 119 5.74 -16.51 -14.56
CA ASP A 119 6.14 -17.22 -15.76
C ASP A 119 6.69 -16.30 -16.86
N TYR A 120 7.55 -16.88 -17.70
CA TYR A 120 8.22 -16.15 -18.78
C TYR A 120 7.25 -15.62 -19.86
N ALA A 121 6.17 -16.35 -20.15
CA ALA A 121 5.23 -15.96 -21.20
C ALA A 121 4.43 -14.71 -20.80
N GLY A 122 3.97 -14.65 -19.54
CA GLY A 122 3.36 -13.47 -18.95
C GLY A 122 4.35 -12.31 -18.86
N TRP A 123 5.60 -12.57 -18.45
CA TRP A 123 6.62 -11.53 -18.36
C TRP A 123 6.88 -10.87 -19.73
N LYS A 124 6.93 -11.66 -20.80
CA LYS A 124 7.15 -11.17 -22.16
C LYS A 124 6.06 -10.18 -22.61
N GLN A 125 4.85 -10.30 -22.08
CA GLN A 125 3.72 -9.40 -22.33
C GLN A 125 3.76 -8.15 -21.46
N ASN A 126 4.33 -8.24 -20.25
CA ASN A 126 4.33 -7.17 -19.24
C ASN A 126 5.73 -6.65 -18.91
N LYS A 127 6.61 -6.52 -19.90
CA LYS A 127 8.03 -6.15 -19.70
C LYS A 127 8.26 -4.84 -18.94
N ARG A 128 7.28 -3.93 -18.95
CA ARG A 128 7.36 -2.61 -18.31
C ARG A 128 6.69 -2.56 -16.94
N GLY A 129 6.09 -3.66 -16.48
CA GLY A 129 5.25 -3.68 -15.27
C GLY A 129 3.88 -3.06 -15.51
N ALA A 130 3.23 -2.66 -14.41
CA ALA A 130 1.87 -2.15 -14.42
C ALA A 130 1.74 -0.77 -15.10
N PRO A 131 0.58 -0.46 -15.71
CA PRO A 131 0.25 0.89 -16.15
C PRO A 131 0.43 1.90 -15.03
N ASN A 132 0.88 3.12 -15.36
CA ASN A 132 1.18 4.19 -14.40
C ASN A 132 2.34 3.90 -13.41
N PHE A 133 3.05 2.79 -13.56
CA PHE A 133 4.28 2.53 -12.80
C PHE A 133 5.50 2.97 -13.61
N ARG A 134 6.47 3.57 -12.92
CA ARG A 134 7.82 3.75 -13.46
C ARG A 134 8.60 2.45 -13.27
N PRO A 135 9.60 2.13 -14.12
CA PRO A 135 10.46 0.97 -13.90
C PRO A 135 11.07 0.91 -12.50
N ALA A 136 11.47 2.06 -11.93
CA ALA A 136 11.99 2.15 -10.57
C ALA A 136 11.02 1.65 -9.48
N HIS A 137 9.70 1.65 -9.73
CA HIS A 137 8.72 1.13 -8.78
C HIS A 137 8.80 -0.39 -8.60
N SER A 138 9.49 -1.12 -9.49
CA SER A 138 9.76 -2.55 -9.28
C SER A 138 10.62 -2.82 -8.04
N ILE A 139 11.39 -1.83 -7.57
CA ILE A 139 12.05 -1.86 -6.25
C ILE A 139 10.99 -1.99 -5.15
N GLY A 140 9.95 -1.16 -5.21
CA GLY A 140 8.84 -1.20 -4.27
C GLY A 140 8.04 -2.50 -4.38
N VAL A 141 7.84 -3.02 -5.59
CA VAL A 141 7.17 -4.33 -5.79
C VAL A 141 7.96 -5.46 -5.16
N MET A 142 9.30 -5.47 -5.26
CA MET A 142 10.13 -6.44 -4.54
C MET A 142 9.97 -6.32 -3.02
N ASN A 143 9.94 -5.10 -2.50
CA ASN A 143 9.77 -4.87 -1.06
C ASN A 143 8.37 -5.27 -0.58
N LEU A 144 7.32 -5.03 -1.37
CA LEU A 144 5.98 -5.53 -1.09
C LEU A 144 5.93 -7.06 -1.12
N ALA A 145 6.57 -7.69 -2.11
CA ALA A 145 6.69 -9.15 -2.20
C ALA A 145 7.35 -9.74 -0.94
N ARG A 146 8.38 -9.08 -0.41
CA ARG A 146 9.03 -9.46 0.87
C ARG A 146 8.09 -9.26 2.06
N LEU A 147 7.47 -8.08 2.17
CA LEU A 147 6.56 -7.72 3.25
C LEU A 147 5.40 -8.71 3.36
N THR A 148 4.78 -9.07 2.24
CA THR A 148 3.62 -9.95 2.19
C THR A 148 3.97 -11.42 1.93
N GLN A 149 5.27 -11.78 1.96
CA GLN A 149 5.77 -13.13 1.69
C GLN A 149 5.23 -13.74 0.38
N THR A 150 5.12 -12.91 -0.64
CA THR A 150 4.50 -13.23 -1.93
C THR A 150 5.58 -13.37 -3.00
N SER A 151 6.13 -14.58 -3.13
CA SER A 151 7.31 -14.83 -3.99
C SER A 151 7.00 -14.89 -5.49
N ASP A 152 5.75 -15.09 -5.90
CA ASP A 152 5.37 -15.29 -7.29
C ASP A 152 5.52 -14.03 -8.15
N ILE A 153 5.39 -12.83 -7.56
CA ILE A 153 5.59 -11.56 -8.26
C ILE A 153 7.07 -11.12 -8.33
N MET A 154 7.94 -11.79 -7.58
CA MET A 154 9.33 -11.40 -7.41
C MET A 154 10.18 -11.57 -8.68
N PRO A 155 10.07 -12.65 -9.48
CA PRO A 155 10.92 -12.83 -10.65
C PRO A 155 10.78 -11.72 -11.69
N ALA A 156 9.54 -11.32 -12.02
CA ALA A 156 9.29 -10.24 -12.95
C ALA A 156 9.80 -8.88 -12.43
N ALA A 157 9.59 -8.59 -11.13
CA ALA A 157 10.07 -7.35 -10.52
C ALA A 157 11.60 -7.31 -10.48
N PHE A 158 12.24 -8.43 -10.11
CA PHE A 158 13.69 -8.59 -10.10
C PHE A 158 14.30 -8.35 -11.48
N TRP A 159 13.70 -8.92 -12.53
CA TRP A 159 14.17 -8.70 -13.89
C TRP A 159 14.10 -7.24 -14.31
N ILE A 160 13.00 -6.53 -13.99
CA ILE A 160 12.89 -5.10 -14.28
C ILE A 160 13.96 -4.32 -13.53
N CYS A 161 14.24 -4.66 -12.26
CA CYS A 161 15.33 -4.08 -11.48
C CYS A 161 16.71 -4.28 -12.13
N CYS A 162 16.99 -5.45 -12.74
CA CYS A 162 18.23 -5.68 -13.49
C CYS A 162 18.42 -4.74 -14.68
N ASN A 163 17.32 -4.21 -15.23
CA ASN A 163 17.34 -3.30 -16.39
C ASN A 163 17.33 -1.81 -15.99
N LEU A 164 17.39 -1.48 -14.70
CA LEU A 164 17.50 -0.09 -14.23
C LEU A 164 18.93 0.44 -14.33
N ASP A 165 19.07 1.75 -14.49
CA ASP A 165 20.35 2.43 -14.32
C ASP A 165 20.86 2.24 -12.90
N ILE A 166 22.18 2.16 -12.73
CA ILE A 166 22.78 1.89 -11.42
C ILE A 166 22.45 2.98 -10.39
N ASP A 167 22.35 4.23 -10.83
CA ASP A 167 21.99 5.36 -9.97
C ASP A 167 20.56 5.21 -9.44
N HIS A 168 19.61 4.82 -10.29
CA HIS A 168 18.23 4.55 -9.88
C HIS A 168 18.13 3.34 -8.96
N LEU A 169 18.94 2.30 -9.20
CA LEU A 169 18.95 1.09 -8.38
C LEU A 169 19.49 1.35 -6.97
N GLN A 170 20.51 2.21 -6.84
CA GLN A 170 21.11 2.59 -5.55
C GLN A 170 20.30 3.64 -4.80
N ALA A 171 19.85 4.69 -5.50
CA ALA A 171 19.10 5.78 -4.88
C ALA A 171 17.65 5.39 -4.56
N GLY A 172 17.08 4.45 -5.31
CA GLY A 172 15.66 4.08 -5.19
C GLY A 172 14.75 5.20 -5.68
N PHE A 173 13.58 5.32 -5.06
CA PHE A 173 12.65 6.42 -5.34
C PHE A 173 11.96 6.94 -4.07
N LYS A 174 11.60 8.21 -4.08
CA LYS A 174 10.88 8.86 -2.98
C LYS A 174 9.38 8.53 -3.06
N ARG A 175 8.80 8.14 -1.92
CA ARG A 175 7.36 7.93 -1.72
C ARG A 175 6.64 9.21 -1.31
N ASN A 176 5.32 9.17 -1.35
CA ASN A 176 4.47 10.30 -0.97
C ASN A 176 4.62 10.75 0.49
N ASP A 177 4.99 9.83 1.39
CA ASP A 177 5.26 10.12 2.81
C ASP A 177 6.65 10.73 3.05
N GLY A 178 7.44 10.90 1.99
CA GLY A 178 8.79 11.44 2.04
C GLY A 178 9.88 10.40 2.30
N THR A 179 9.52 9.16 2.62
CA THR A 179 10.47 8.05 2.77
C THR A 179 11.06 7.65 1.41
N VAL A 180 12.24 7.02 1.43
CA VAL A 180 12.90 6.52 0.23
C VAL A 180 12.77 5.00 0.19
N GLU A 181 12.22 4.49 -0.90
CA GLU A 181 12.07 3.07 -1.17
C GLU A 181 13.30 2.58 -1.93
N THR A 182 14.13 1.76 -1.28
CA THR A 182 15.35 1.16 -1.84
C THR A 182 15.29 -0.36 -1.73
N LEU A 183 16.06 -1.07 -2.56
CA LEU A 183 16.22 -2.51 -2.38
C LEU A 183 16.92 -2.80 -1.05
N SER A 184 16.61 -3.96 -0.46
CA SER A 184 17.44 -4.50 0.61
C SER A 184 18.87 -4.72 0.11
N ARG A 185 19.86 -4.65 1.01
CA ARG A 185 21.26 -4.89 0.64
C ARG A 185 21.44 -6.24 -0.08
N THR A 186 20.74 -7.27 0.38
CA THR A 186 20.76 -8.61 -0.21
C THR A 186 20.18 -8.60 -1.62
N ASP A 187 19.01 -8.00 -1.81
CA ASP A 187 18.37 -7.94 -3.12
C ASP A 187 19.18 -7.09 -4.11
N LEU A 188 19.79 -5.99 -3.65
CA LEU A 188 20.69 -5.18 -4.46
C LEU A 188 21.90 -5.99 -4.95
N VAL A 189 22.57 -6.72 -4.07
CA VAL A 189 23.70 -7.59 -4.44
C VAL A 189 23.26 -8.64 -5.46
N ASN A 190 22.11 -9.28 -5.25
CA ASN A 190 21.60 -10.29 -6.18
C ASN A 190 21.31 -9.69 -7.56
N VAL A 191 20.70 -8.49 -7.62
CA VAL A 191 20.46 -7.78 -8.89
C VAL A 191 21.78 -7.46 -9.59
N LEU A 192 22.79 -6.99 -8.86
CA LEU A 192 24.11 -6.66 -9.44
C LEU A 192 24.84 -7.89 -9.98
N ILE A 193 24.76 -9.03 -9.28
CA ILE A 193 25.32 -10.31 -9.76
C ILE A 193 24.60 -10.74 -11.04
N ALA A 194 23.26 -10.76 -11.03
CA ALA A 194 22.48 -11.14 -12.20
C ALA A 194 22.77 -10.25 -13.42
N ARG A 195 23.00 -8.95 -13.22
CA ARG A 195 23.41 -8.03 -14.30
C ARG A 195 24.74 -8.40 -14.94
N GLN A 196 25.69 -8.92 -14.17
CA GLN A 196 26.98 -9.37 -14.71
C GLN A 196 26.84 -10.66 -15.53
N GLU A 197 25.95 -11.56 -15.14
CA GLU A 197 25.70 -12.82 -15.85
C GLU A 197 24.89 -12.63 -17.15
N LEU A 198 24.17 -11.51 -17.26
CA LEU A 198 23.33 -11.15 -18.41
C LEU A 198 24.04 -10.26 -19.45
N ALA A 199 25.24 -9.75 -19.12
CA ALA A 199 26.06 -8.89 -19.98
C ALA A 199 26.99 -9.72 -20.89
#